data_AF-A0A0Q7AU62-F1
#
_entry.id   AF-A0A0Q7AU62-F1
#
_cell.length_a   1.000
_cell.length_b   1.000
_cell.length_c   1.000
_cell.angle_alpha   90.00
_cell.angle_beta   90.00
_cell.angle_gamma   90.00
#
_symmetry.space_group_name_H-M   'P 1'
#
loop_
_entity.id
_entity.type
_entity.pdbx_description
1 polymer ?
#
loop_
_entity_poly.entity_id
_entity_poly.type
_entity_poly.pdbx_seq_one_letter_code
_entity_poly.pdbx_strand_id
1 'polypeptide(L)'
;MSTPDRLHLAARIHFALLRRYSENVGVTTLLADGDTAREALWVCDASGDNELMTLARRFRAAPARRALMPLAPGAATRPLR
;
A
#
# COMPACT_ATOMS: atom_id res chain seq x y z
N MET A 1 2.74 -10.84 3.68
CA MET A 1 1.89 -11.16 2.52
C MET A 1 0.64 -10.27 2.57
N SER A 2 0.48 -9.34 1.62
CA SER A 2 -0.66 -8.43 1.52
C SER A 2 -2.01 -9.16 1.54
N THR A 3 -3.09 -8.48 1.95
CA THR A 3 -4.45 -9.00 1.76
C THR A 3 -4.73 -9.16 0.26
N PRO A 4 -5.53 -10.16 -0.15
CA PRO A 4 -5.82 -10.42 -1.57
C PRO A 4 -6.31 -9.18 -2.31
N ASP A 5 -7.06 -8.30 -1.64
CA ASP A 5 -7.53 -7.03 -2.19
C ASP A 5 -6.40 -6.04 -2.51
N ARG A 6 -5.38 -5.95 -1.63
CA ARG A 6 -4.27 -5.01 -1.82
C ARG A 6 -3.31 -5.47 -2.92
N LEU A 7 -3.06 -6.78 -3.01
CA LEU A 7 -2.31 -7.35 -4.13
C LEU A 7 -3.04 -7.12 -5.46
N HIS A 8 -4.36 -7.36 -5.49
CA HIS A 8 -5.17 -7.13 -6.67
C HIS A 8 -5.14 -5.66 -7.12
N LEU A 9 -5.26 -4.71 -6.18
CA LEU A 9 -5.17 -3.28 -6.47
C LEU A 9 -3.77 -2.88 -6.98
N ALA A 10 -2.69 -3.40 -6.39
CA ALA A 10 -1.33 -3.13 -6.87
C ALA A 10 -1.12 -3.61 -8.32
N ALA A 11 -1.57 -4.82 -8.63
CA ALA A 11 -1.49 -5.36 -9.99
C ALA A 11 -2.27 -4.49 -11.00
N ARG A 12 -3.46 -4.02 -10.61
CA ARG A 12 -4.25 -3.13 -11.46
C ARG A 12 -3.58 -1.78 -11.72
N ILE A 13 -2.98 -1.18 -10.70
CA ILE A 13 -2.22 0.07 -10.85
C ILE A 13 -1.03 -0.16 -11.78
N HIS A 14 -0.26 -1.23 -11.58
CA HIS A 14 0.88 -1.58 -12.42
C HIS A 14 0.51 -1.68 -13.90
N PHE A 15 -0.55 -2.43 -14.25
CA PHE A 15 -0.96 -2.55 -15.64
C PHE A 15 -1.54 -1.26 -16.21
N ALA A 16 -2.20 -0.43 -15.40
CA ALA A 16 -2.69 0.87 -15.84
C ALA A 16 -1.54 1.82 -16.17
N LEU A 17 -0.48 1.85 -15.36
CA LEU A 17 0.73 2.63 -15.62
C LEU A 17 1.50 2.11 -16.83
N LEU A 18 1.68 0.80 -16.96
CA LEU A 18 2.36 0.18 -18.08
C LEU A 18 1.65 0.48 -19.42
N ARG A 19 0.32 0.41 -19.45
CA ARG A 19 -0.46 0.70 -20.66
C ARG A 19 -0.43 2.17 -21.08
N ARG A 20 -0.45 3.10 -20.12
CA ARG A 20 -0.68 4.53 -20.40
C ARG A 20 0.60 5.34 -20.50
N TYR A 21 1.62 4.97 -19.75
CA TYR A 21 2.87 5.73 -19.65
C TYR A 21 4.09 4.92 -20.08
N SER A 22 3.92 3.65 -20.48
CA SER A 22 5.02 2.70 -20.70
C SER A 22 5.99 2.62 -19.51
N GLU A 23 5.52 3.02 -18.32
CA GLU A 23 6.33 3.17 -17.13
C GLU A 23 6.21 1.91 -16.29
N ASN A 24 7.36 1.31 -15.95
CA ASN A 24 7.40 0.05 -15.22
C ASN A 24 7.51 0.29 -13.71
N VAL A 25 6.43 0.79 -13.11
CA VAL A 25 6.30 0.79 -11.64
C VAL A 25 5.93 -0.63 -11.22
N GLY A 26 6.92 -1.42 -10.81
CA GLY A 26 6.72 -2.81 -10.43
C GLY A 26 5.66 -2.98 -9.32
N VAL A 27 4.86 -4.06 -9.39
CA VAL A 27 3.89 -4.43 -8.34
C VAL A 27 4.57 -4.56 -6.98
N THR A 28 5.81 -5.03 -6.97
CA THR A 28 6.66 -5.12 -5.77
C THR A 28 6.96 -3.76 -5.16
N THR A 29 7.13 -2.71 -5.97
CA THR A 29 7.33 -1.32 -5.53
C THR A 29 6.09 -0.77 -4.80
N LEU A 30 4.90 -1.07 -5.31
CA LEU A 30 3.63 -0.70 -4.65
C LEU A 30 3.38 -1.46 -3.35
N LEU A 31 3.92 -2.67 -3.25
CA LEU A 31 3.79 -3.54 -2.07
C LEU A 31 4.98 -3.43 -1.10
N ALA A 32 6.03 -2.71 -1.49
CA ALA A 32 7.18 -2.40 -0.65
C ALA A 32 6.81 -1.41 0.45
N ASP A 33 7.76 -1.10 1.32
CA ASP A 33 7.58 -0.24 2.48
C ASP A 33 6.86 1.08 2.17
N GLY A 34 6.24 1.65 3.22
CA GLY A 34 5.21 2.68 3.09
C GLY A 34 5.62 3.94 2.31
N ASP A 35 6.91 4.26 2.25
CA ASP A 35 7.41 5.46 1.55
C ASP A 35 7.46 5.28 0.04
N THR A 36 7.96 4.15 -0.46
CA THR A 36 8.03 3.87 -1.89
C THR A 36 6.64 3.68 -2.50
N ALA A 37 5.74 3.03 -1.76
CA ALA A 37 4.34 2.95 -2.16
C ALA A 37 3.66 4.33 -2.21
N ARG A 38 4.05 5.26 -1.31
CA ARG A 38 3.47 6.61 -1.26
C ARG A 38 3.83 7.43 -2.50
N GLU A 39 5.08 7.37 -2.96
CA GLU A 39 5.52 8.09 -4.16
C GLU A 39 4.76 7.63 -5.41
N ALA A 40 4.68 6.31 -5.63
CA ALA A 40 3.92 5.76 -6.77
C ALA A 40 2.44 6.18 -6.75
N LEU A 41 1.83 6.27 -5.56
CA LEU A 41 0.45 6.72 -5.42
C LEU A 41 0.30 8.23 -5.65
N TRP A 42 1.32 9.05 -5.35
CA TRP A 42 1.31 10.49 -5.67
C TRP A 42 1.35 10.72 -7.17
N VAL A 43 2.16 9.95 -7.91
CA VAL A 43 2.19 9.98 -9.37
C VAL A 43 0.81 9.61 -9.94
N CYS A 44 0.15 8.59 -9.37
CA CYS A 44 -1.20 8.20 -9.78
C CYS A 44 -2.22 9.33 -9.58
N ASP A 45 -2.14 10.09 -8.49
CA ASP A 45 -3.04 11.22 -8.25
C ASP A 45 -2.75 12.41 -9.18
N ALA A 46 -1.47 12.67 -9.47
CA ALA A 46 -1.04 13.76 -10.35
C ALA A 46 -1.29 13.47 -11.84
N SER A 47 -1.56 12.20 -12.20
CA SER A 47 -1.77 11.76 -13.58
C SER A 47 -3.00 12.37 -14.27
N GLY A 48 -3.97 12.89 -13.50
CA GLY A 48 -5.25 13.39 -13.99
C GLY A 48 -6.19 12.30 -14.54
N ASP A 49 -5.83 11.03 -14.39
CA ASP A 49 -6.62 9.90 -14.88
C ASP A 49 -7.56 9.34 -13.82
N ASN A 50 -8.85 9.30 -14.16
CA ASN A 50 -9.89 8.87 -13.24
C ASN A 50 -9.73 7.41 -12.77
N GLU A 51 -9.21 6.52 -13.61
CA GLU A 51 -8.96 5.13 -13.25
C GLU A 51 -7.82 5.06 -12.22
N LEU A 52 -6.67 5.67 -12.51
CA LEU A 52 -5.50 5.68 -11.64
C LEU A 52 -5.77 6.35 -10.30
N MET A 53 -6.43 7.52 -10.29
CA MET A 53 -6.83 8.20 -9.07
C MET A 53 -7.78 7.33 -8.22
N THR A 54 -8.71 6.61 -8.86
CA THR A 54 -9.64 5.72 -8.14
C THR A 54 -8.93 4.52 -7.56
N LEU A 55 -8.01 3.91 -8.31
CA LEU A 55 -7.21 2.79 -7.84
C LEU A 55 -6.29 3.20 -6.69
N ALA A 56 -5.65 4.37 -6.76
CA ALA A 56 -4.79 4.89 -5.71
C ALA A 56 -5.56 5.12 -4.40
N ARG A 57 -6.76 5.73 -4.47
CA ARG A 57 -7.65 5.88 -3.31
C ARG A 57 -8.01 4.54 -2.67
N ARG A 58 -8.42 3.55 -3.49
CA ARG A 58 -8.77 2.21 -3.01
C ARG A 58 -7.57 1.50 -2.38
N PHE A 59 -6.37 1.67 -2.95
CA PHE A 59 -5.15 1.08 -2.42
C PHE A 59 -4.76 1.64 -1.05
N ARG A 60 -4.95 2.95 -0.82
CA ARG A 60 -4.72 3.58 0.49
C ARG A 60 -5.70 3.11 1.55
N ALA A 61 -6.97 2.93 1.17
CA ALA A 61 -8.01 2.44 2.06
C ALA A 61 -7.88 0.94 2.36
N ALA A 62 -7.28 0.16 1.44
CA ALA A 62 -7.05 -1.26 1.65
C ALA A 62 -6.05 -1.48 2.79
N PRO A 63 -6.39 -2.27 3.81
CA PRO A 63 -5.47 -2.52 4.92
C PRO A 63 -4.17 -3.11 4.37
N ALA A 64 -3.06 -2.42 4.61
CA ALA A 64 -1.78 -3.10 4.59
C ALA A 64 -1.90 -4.24 5.61
N ARG A 65 -1.47 -5.46 5.28
CA ARG A 65 -1.43 -6.52 6.29
C ARG A 65 -0.61 -5.96 7.42
N ARG A 66 -1.28 -5.63 8.52
CA ARG A 66 -0.66 -5.19 9.76
C ARG A 66 0.40 -6.25 10.03
N ALA A 67 1.68 -5.87 10.00
CA ALA A 67 2.65 -6.62 10.78
C ALA A 67 1.96 -6.76 12.12
N LEU A 68 1.64 -8.00 12.51
CA LEU A 68 1.10 -8.29 13.82
C LEU A 68 2.15 -7.70 14.76
N MET A 69 1.91 -6.48 15.22
CA MET A 69 2.67 -5.90 16.30
C MET A 69 2.54 -6.96 17.40
N PRO A 70 3.65 -7.51 17.92
CA PRO A 70 3.53 -8.42 19.04
C PRO A 70 2.81 -7.64 20.12
N LEU A 71 1.61 -8.07 20.47
CA LEU A 71 0.99 -7.63 21.70
C LEU A 71 1.95 -8.11 22.79
N ALA A 72 2.85 -7.25 23.25
CA ALA A 72 3.76 -7.60 24.33
C ALA A 72 2.89 -7.93 25.56
N PRO A 73 2.92 -9.17 26.08
CA PRO A 73 2.28 -9.48 27.35
C PRO A 73 3.19 -8.94 28.44
N GLY A 74 3.02 -7.66 28.77
CA GLY A 74 3.96 -6.98 29.66
C GLY A 74 3.45 -5.65 30.18
N ALA A 75 2.15 -5.52 30.43
CA ALA A 75 1.64 -4.44 31.28
C ALA A 75 1.95 -4.78 32.75
N ALA A 76 3.20 -4.53 33.11
CA ALA A 76 3.74 -4.19 34.42
C ALA A 76 2.96 -4.67 35.67
N THR A 77 3.58 -5.63 36.35
CA THR A 77 3.53 -5.79 37.80
C THR A 77 3.68 -4.44 38.52
N ARG A 78 2.73 -4.11 39.40
CA ARG A 78 2.87 -2.99 40.36
C ARG A 78 4.00 -3.32 41.35
N PRO A 79 4.89 -2.37 41.68
CA PRO A 79 5.92 -2.59 42.68
C PRO A 79 5.34 -2.56 44.10
N LEU A 80 5.96 -3.35 45.00
CA LEU A 80 5.70 -3.37 46.43
C LEU A 80 5.84 -1.97 47.05
N ARG A 81 4.89 -1.60 47.91
CA ARG A 81 5.13 -0.71 49.04
C ARG A 81 4.17 -1.02 50.18
#